data_AF-A0A673VRH4-F1
#
_entry.id   AF-A0A673VRH4-F1
#
_cell.length_a   1.000
_cell.length_b   1.000
_cell.length_c   1.000
_cell.angle_alpha   90.00
_cell.angle_beta   90.00
_cell.angle_gamma   90.00
#
_symmetry.space_group_name_H-M   'P 1'
#
loop_
_entity.id
_entity.type
_entity.pdbx_description
1 polymer ?
#
loop_
_entity_poly.entity_id
_entity_poly.type
_entity_poly.pdbx_seq_one_letter_code
_entity_poly.pdbx_strand_id
1 'polypeptide(L)'
;MRRMLAAVSRVLSGVAQKPPSRVLVASRNFANDATFEIKKCDLHRLEEGPPVTTVLTREDGLKYYRMMQTVRRMELKADQLYKQKIIRGFCHLCDGQEACCVGLEAGINPTDHLITAYRAHGFTFTRGLSVRDILAELTGRRGGCAKGKGGSMHMYAKNFYGGNGIVGAQGPILMELQTYRYHGHSMSDPGVSYRTREEIQEVRSKSDPIMLLKDRMVNSNLASVEELKEIDVEVRKEIEDAAQFATADPEPPLEELGYHIYSSDPPFEVRGANQWIKFKSIS
;
A
#
# COMPACT_ATOMS: atom_id res chain seq x y z
N MET A 1 79.68 33.42 11.26
CA MET A 1 79.26 32.44 10.23
C MET A 1 78.10 31.62 10.80
N ARG A 2 76.88 31.77 10.29
CA ARG A 2 76.19 30.87 9.34
C ARG A 2 75.83 29.46 9.89
N ARG A 3 74.56 29.31 10.32
CA ARG A 3 73.54 28.23 10.04
C ARG A 3 72.58 28.15 11.26
N MET A 4 71.25 28.39 11.16
CA MET A 4 70.16 27.61 10.50
C MET A 4 70.18 26.12 10.94
N LEU A 5 69.11 25.40 11.30
CA LEU A 5 67.64 25.54 11.25
C LEU A 5 67.06 24.63 12.39
N ALA A 6 65.81 24.66 12.88
CA ALA A 6 64.57 25.39 12.58
C ALA A 6 63.70 25.52 13.87
N ALA A 7 62.44 25.97 13.78
CA ALA A 7 61.44 25.90 14.86
C ALA A 7 60.15 25.21 14.38
N VAL A 8 59.61 24.26 15.17
CA VAL A 8 58.33 23.58 14.88
C VAL A 8 57.23 24.23 15.73
N SER A 9 56.35 25.01 15.09
CA SER A 9 55.21 25.63 15.76
C SER A 9 54.03 24.66 15.85
N ARG A 10 53.49 24.45 17.06
CA ARG A 10 52.23 23.72 17.26
C ARG A 10 51.05 24.67 17.02
N VAL A 11 50.29 24.41 15.96
CA VAL A 11 49.01 25.10 15.71
C VAL A 11 47.95 24.55 16.67
N LEU A 12 47.35 25.43 17.48
CA LEU A 12 46.17 25.12 18.28
C LEU A 12 44.93 25.09 17.38
N SER A 13 44.22 23.97 17.36
CA SER A 13 42.96 23.82 16.62
C SER A 13 41.80 24.48 17.38
N GLY A 14 41.41 25.68 16.95
CA GLY A 14 40.20 26.34 17.44
C GLY A 14 38.93 25.61 16.97
N VAL A 15 38.11 25.15 17.91
CA VAL A 15 36.78 24.59 17.60
C VAL A 15 35.81 25.73 17.33
N ALA A 16 35.50 25.98 16.06
CA ALA A 16 34.47 26.94 15.67
C ALA A 16 33.07 26.37 15.95
N GLN A 17 32.42 26.85 17.01
CA GLN A 17 31.01 26.56 17.26
C GLN A 17 30.16 27.26 16.19
N LYS A 18 29.39 26.47 15.42
CA LYS A 18 28.33 27.03 14.54
C LYS A 18 27.24 27.65 15.40
N PRO A 19 26.67 28.82 15.01
CA PRO A 19 25.53 29.38 15.71
C PRO A 19 24.30 28.46 15.53
N PRO A 20 23.40 28.40 16.53
CA PRO A 20 22.17 27.64 16.38
C PRO A 20 21.30 28.29 15.31
N SER A 21 21.01 27.55 14.23
CA SER A 21 20.04 27.96 13.23
C SER A 21 18.65 27.95 13.86
N ARG A 22 18.17 29.12 14.29
CA ARG A 22 16.77 29.33 14.65
C ARG A 22 15.91 29.07 13.41
N VAL A 23 15.36 27.86 13.32
CA VAL A 23 14.24 27.57 12.43
C VAL A 23 13.06 28.39 12.95
N LEU A 24 12.75 29.49 12.26
CA LEU A 24 11.49 30.19 12.41
C LEU A 24 10.39 29.26 11.88
N VAL A 25 9.82 28.45 12.76
CA VAL A 25 8.55 27.79 12.51
C VAL A 25 7.48 28.89 12.48
N ALA A 26 7.29 29.49 11.31
CA ALA A 26 6.12 30.29 11.06
C ALA A 26 4.91 29.36 11.26
N SER A 27 4.02 29.69 12.19
CA SER A 27 2.77 28.97 12.38
C SER A 27 1.92 29.15 11.13
N ARG A 28 2.03 28.21 10.19
CA ARG A 28 1.17 28.15 9.00
C ARG A 28 -0.23 27.81 9.49
N ASN A 29 -1.11 28.81 9.49
CA ASN A 29 -2.53 28.63 9.73
C ASN A 29 -3.14 27.93 8.51
N PHE A 30 -3.20 26.61 8.56
CA PHE A 30 -3.97 25.79 7.62
C PHE A 30 -5.46 25.90 7.92
N ALA A 31 -6.29 25.64 6.92
CA ALA A 31 -7.72 25.43 7.12
C ALA A 31 -7.97 24.11 7.87
N ASN A 32 -9.02 24.07 8.70
CA ASN A 32 -9.45 22.83 9.37
C ASN A 32 -10.21 21.91 8.40
N ASP A 33 -10.94 22.50 7.47
CA ASP A 33 -11.76 21.84 6.46
C ASP A 33 -11.93 22.74 5.23
N ALA A 34 -12.33 22.14 4.11
CA ALA A 34 -12.73 22.85 2.90
C ALA A 34 -13.79 22.07 2.12
N THR A 35 -14.69 22.78 1.46
CA THR A 35 -15.73 22.21 0.59
C THR A 35 -15.19 22.01 -0.83
N PHE A 36 -15.47 20.84 -1.42
CA PHE A 36 -15.08 20.48 -2.78
C PHE A 36 -16.29 20.05 -3.61
N GLU A 37 -16.32 20.46 -4.87
CA GLU A 37 -17.21 19.89 -5.89
C GLU A 37 -16.71 18.51 -6.33
N ILE A 38 -17.64 17.60 -6.57
CA ILE A 38 -17.39 16.24 -7.06
C ILE A 38 -18.31 15.92 -8.25
N LYS A 39 -17.81 15.08 -9.17
CA LYS A 39 -18.55 14.72 -10.40
C LYS A 39 -19.88 14.06 -10.02
N LYS A 40 -20.99 14.59 -10.55
CA LYS A 40 -22.32 13.97 -10.43
C LYS A 40 -22.29 12.55 -10.99
N CYS A 41 -22.85 11.60 -10.23
CA CYS A 41 -23.02 10.22 -10.68
C CYS A 41 -24.14 10.11 -11.73
N ASP A 42 -23.91 9.30 -12.75
CA ASP A 42 -24.96 8.82 -13.64
C ASP A 42 -25.81 7.77 -12.90
N LEU A 43 -27.14 7.90 -12.97
CA LEU A 43 -28.07 7.13 -12.14
C LEU A 43 -28.88 6.13 -12.97
N HIS A 44 -29.10 4.93 -12.41
CA HIS A 44 -30.03 3.95 -12.96
C HIS A 44 -31.09 3.59 -11.91
N ARG A 45 -32.37 3.90 -12.19
CA ARG A 45 -33.52 3.62 -11.31
C ARG A 45 -33.42 4.27 -9.91
N LEU A 46 -32.78 5.43 -9.82
CA LEU A 46 -32.74 6.29 -8.63
C LEU A 46 -33.24 7.68 -9.02
N GLU A 47 -34.10 8.27 -8.18
CA GLU A 47 -34.61 9.64 -8.38
C GLU A 47 -33.56 10.68 -7.96
N GLU A 48 -32.86 10.41 -6.86
CA GLU A 48 -31.78 11.23 -6.32
C GLU A 48 -30.48 10.41 -6.20
N GLY A 49 -29.34 11.10 -6.28
CA GLY A 49 -28.01 10.51 -6.17
C GLY A 49 -27.21 11.11 -5.01
N PRO A 50 -25.92 10.73 -4.87
CA PRO A 50 -25.03 11.37 -3.91
C PRO A 50 -24.95 12.89 -4.11
N PRO A 51 -24.68 13.68 -3.05
CA PRO A 51 -24.48 15.12 -3.18
C PRO A 51 -23.28 15.42 -4.11
N VAL A 52 -23.36 16.53 -4.85
CA VAL A 52 -22.29 16.98 -5.77
C VAL A 52 -21.23 17.84 -5.08
N THR A 53 -21.34 18.02 -3.76
CA THR A 53 -20.37 18.72 -2.91
C THR A 53 -20.10 17.88 -1.66
N THR A 54 -18.89 17.98 -1.14
CA THR A 54 -18.50 17.35 0.13
C THR A 54 -17.52 18.23 0.89
N VAL A 55 -17.44 18.05 2.21
CA VAL A 55 -16.45 18.71 3.08
C VAL A 55 -15.34 17.71 3.38
N LEU A 56 -14.09 18.12 3.18
CA LEU A 56 -12.91 17.34 3.54
C LEU A 56 -12.18 18.07 4.67
N THR A 57 -12.00 17.40 5.81
CA THR A 57 -11.16 17.92 6.90
C THR A 57 -9.68 17.76 6.56
N ARG A 58 -8.82 18.59 7.17
CA ARG A 58 -7.37 18.48 7.07
C ARG A 58 -6.85 17.14 7.60
N GLU A 59 -7.42 16.65 8.70
CA GLU A 59 -7.06 15.36 9.30
C GLU A 59 -7.36 14.20 8.35
N ASP A 60 -8.58 14.15 7.82
CA ASP A 60 -9.00 13.13 6.84
C ASP A 60 -8.18 13.22 5.55
N GLY A 61 -7.91 14.43 5.05
CA GLY A 61 -7.07 14.65 3.87
C GLY A 61 -5.66 14.07 4.04
N LEU A 62 -5.00 14.37 5.17
CA LEU A 62 -3.65 13.86 5.47
C LEU A 62 -3.65 12.33 5.62
N LYS A 63 -4.67 11.78 6.28
CA LYS A 63 -4.90 10.34 6.41
C LYS A 63 -5.06 9.67 5.04
N TYR A 64 -5.95 10.15 4.18
CA TYR A 64 -6.20 9.57 2.85
C TYR A 64 -4.99 9.70 1.93
N TYR A 65 -4.28 10.83 1.98
CA TYR A 65 -3.04 11.02 1.22
C TYR A 65 -1.98 9.98 1.62
N ARG A 66 -1.73 9.85 2.93
CA ARG A 66 -0.80 8.85 3.48
C ARG A 66 -1.21 7.43 3.09
N MET A 67 -2.48 7.06 3.25
CA MET A 67 -2.98 5.72 2.91
C MET A 67 -2.82 5.39 1.42
N MET A 68 -3.22 6.29 0.51
CA MET A 68 -3.04 6.05 -0.93
C MET A 68 -1.56 5.97 -1.31
N GLN A 69 -0.71 6.81 -0.71
CA GLN A 69 0.72 6.77 -0.97
C GLN A 69 1.35 5.46 -0.43
N THR A 70 0.93 4.96 0.73
CA THR A 70 1.38 3.64 1.23
C THR A 70 1.03 2.53 0.26
N VAL A 71 -0.20 2.48 -0.26
CA VAL A 71 -0.60 1.50 -1.29
C VAL A 71 0.27 1.65 -2.55
N ARG A 72 0.38 2.87 -3.11
CA ARG A 72 1.21 3.15 -4.29
C ARG A 72 2.65 2.69 -4.12
N ARG A 73 3.27 2.98 -2.98
CA ARG A 73 4.67 2.64 -2.71
C ARG A 73 4.86 1.14 -2.44
N MET A 74 3.89 0.48 -1.79
CA MET A 74 3.85 -0.98 -1.60
C MET A 74 3.79 -1.72 -2.94
N GLU A 75 2.92 -1.31 -3.86
CA GLU A 75 2.77 -1.96 -5.18
C GLU A 75 4.03 -1.78 -6.04
N LEU A 76 4.65 -0.60 -6.03
CA LEU A 76 5.94 -0.37 -6.71
C LEU A 76 7.09 -1.18 -6.09
N LYS A 77 7.00 -1.53 -4.80
CA LYS A 77 7.95 -2.45 -4.16
C LYS A 77 7.68 -3.91 -4.58
N ALA A 78 6.42 -4.31 -4.67
CA ALA A 78 6.04 -5.64 -5.17
C ALA A 78 6.51 -5.87 -6.63
N ASP A 79 6.39 -4.87 -7.51
CA ASP A 79 7.00 -4.88 -8.85
C ASP A 79 8.51 -5.18 -8.80
N GLN A 80 9.25 -4.44 -7.96
CA GLN A 80 10.69 -4.59 -7.80
C GLN A 80 11.07 -6.01 -7.30
N LEU A 81 10.41 -6.48 -6.24
CA LEU A 81 10.68 -7.79 -5.63
C LEU A 81 10.31 -8.95 -6.57
N TYR A 82 9.28 -8.80 -7.41
CA TYR A 82 8.91 -9.77 -8.44
C TYR A 82 9.94 -9.82 -9.57
N LYS A 83 10.43 -8.66 -10.04
CA LYS A 83 11.52 -8.60 -11.03
C LYS A 83 12.81 -9.24 -10.51
N GLN A 84 13.08 -9.13 -9.20
CA GLN A 84 14.17 -9.80 -8.49
C GLN A 84 13.93 -11.31 -8.22
N LYS A 85 12.80 -11.88 -8.66
CA LYS A 85 12.39 -13.28 -8.44
C LYS A 85 12.15 -13.68 -6.97
N ILE A 86 12.03 -12.70 -6.09
CA ILE A 86 11.73 -12.91 -4.66
C ILE A 86 10.23 -13.21 -4.51
N ILE A 87 9.37 -12.45 -5.21
CA ILE A 87 7.96 -12.81 -5.42
C ILE A 87 7.88 -13.72 -6.65
N ARG A 88 7.03 -14.75 -6.58
CA ARG A 88 6.81 -15.76 -7.63
C ARG A 88 5.31 -15.98 -7.86
N GLY A 89 4.96 -16.72 -8.90
CA GLY A 89 3.55 -17.05 -9.21
C GLY A 89 2.79 -15.84 -9.72
N PHE A 90 1.62 -15.57 -9.14
CA PHE A 90 0.78 -14.42 -9.51
C PHE A 90 1.10 -13.19 -8.66
N CYS A 91 1.01 -12.01 -9.27
CA CYS A 91 1.09 -10.72 -8.59
C CYS A 91 0.30 -9.68 -9.40
N HIS A 92 -0.69 -9.05 -8.77
CA HIS A 92 -1.66 -8.15 -9.42
C HIS A 92 -1.69 -6.78 -8.72
N LEU A 93 -0.98 -5.80 -9.29
CA LEU A 93 -0.77 -4.49 -8.67
C LEU A 93 -1.99 -3.57 -8.87
N CYS A 94 -2.47 -2.90 -7.82
CA CYS A 94 -3.61 -1.96 -7.88
C CYS A 94 -3.19 -0.49 -8.11
N ASP A 95 -1.98 -0.22 -8.59
CA ASP A 95 -1.51 1.16 -8.75
C ASP A 95 -2.27 1.93 -9.84
N GLY A 96 -2.76 3.13 -9.47
CA GLY A 96 -3.74 3.92 -10.22
C GLY A 96 -5.19 3.76 -9.73
N GLN A 97 -5.46 2.75 -8.88
CA GLN A 97 -6.79 2.45 -8.33
C GLN A 97 -6.90 2.77 -6.82
N GLU A 98 -5.94 3.52 -6.25
CA GLU A 98 -5.87 3.75 -4.79
C GLU A 98 -7.09 4.48 -4.21
N ALA A 99 -7.69 5.39 -5.00
CA ALA A 99 -8.93 6.06 -4.62
C ALA A 99 -10.11 5.08 -4.45
N CYS A 100 -10.07 3.89 -5.04
CA CYS A 100 -11.10 2.88 -4.85
C CYS A 100 -10.99 2.23 -3.45
N CYS A 101 -9.83 1.69 -3.06
CA CYS A 101 -9.70 1.06 -1.74
C CYS A 101 -9.77 2.08 -0.60
N VAL A 102 -9.08 3.21 -0.70
CA VAL A 102 -9.11 4.26 0.35
C VAL A 102 -10.45 4.98 0.40
N GLY A 103 -11.10 5.23 -0.75
CA GLY A 103 -12.41 5.87 -0.81
C GLY A 103 -13.54 4.97 -0.31
N LEU A 104 -13.50 3.66 -0.60
CA LEU A 104 -14.43 2.70 -0.02
C LEU A 104 -14.23 2.57 1.49
N GLU A 105 -12.98 2.48 1.96
CA GLU A 105 -12.65 2.44 3.40
C GLU A 105 -13.16 3.69 4.13
N ALA A 106 -13.03 4.87 3.53
CA ALA A 106 -13.52 6.14 4.08
C ALA A 106 -15.06 6.22 4.19
N GLY A 107 -15.78 5.45 3.38
CA GLY A 107 -17.25 5.46 3.31
C GLY A 107 -17.95 4.39 4.16
N ILE A 108 -17.20 3.53 4.87
CA ILE A 108 -17.73 2.39 5.64
C ILE A 108 -17.12 2.31 7.03
N ASN A 109 -17.76 1.54 7.91
CA ASN A 109 -17.26 1.28 9.26
C ASN A 109 -16.25 0.11 9.28
N PRO A 110 -15.40 0.00 10.31
CA PRO A 110 -14.60 -1.21 10.56
C PRO A 110 -15.45 -2.47 10.82
N THR A 111 -16.70 -2.30 11.25
CA THR A 111 -17.67 -3.39 11.43
C THR A 111 -18.21 -3.94 10.12
N ASP A 112 -18.16 -3.16 9.04
CA ASP A 112 -18.74 -3.53 7.75
C ASP A 112 -17.85 -4.52 6.98
N HIS A 113 -18.47 -5.30 6.10
CA HIS A 113 -17.85 -6.44 5.44
C HIS A 113 -17.41 -6.08 4.02
N LEU A 114 -16.17 -6.44 3.64
CA LEU A 114 -15.64 -6.21 2.30
C LEU A 114 -15.08 -7.51 1.69
N ILE A 115 -15.37 -7.75 0.42
CA ILE A 115 -14.80 -8.84 -0.39
C ILE A 115 -14.46 -8.27 -1.77
N THR A 116 -13.40 -8.78 -2.41
CA THR A 116 -12.95 -8.33 -3.73
C THR A 116 -12.42 -9.52 -4.54
N ALA A 117 -11.71 -9.28 -5.65
CA ALA A 117 -11.02 -10.30 -6.43
C ALA A 117 -9.52 -10.38 -6.05
N TYR A 118 -8.70 -11.03 -6.87
CA TYR A 118 -7.26 -11.24 -6.64
C TYR A 118 -6.37 -9.98 -6.71
N ARG A 119 -6.91 -8.79 -7.03
CA ARG A 119 -6.18 -7.51 -7.01
C ARG A 119 -6.40 -6.83 -5.65
N ALA A 120 -5.95 -7.51 -4.59
CA ALA A 120 -6.42 -7.27 -3.23
C ALA A 120 -5.50 -6.40 -2.37
N HIS A 121 -4.21 -6.22 -2.70
CA HIS A 121 -3.20 -5.70 -1.75
C HIS A 121 -3.60 -4.36 -1.10
N GLY A 122 -4.14 -3.42 -1.90
CA GLY A 122 -4.65 -2.15 -1.40
C GLY A 122 -5.79 -2.31 -0.38
N PHE A 123 -6.76 -3.19 -0.63
CA PHE A 123 -7.86 -3.49 0.31
C PHE A 123 -7.37 -4.22 1.57
N THR A 124 -6.41 -5.13 1.42
CA THR A 124 -5.77 -5.83 2.54
C THR A 124 -5.13 -4.84 3.52
N PHE A 125 -4.48 -3.79 2.99
CA PHE A 125 -3.91 -2.70 3.78
C PHE A 125 -5.00 -1.82 4.42
N THR A 126 -6.00 -1.34 3.66
CA THR A 126 -7.02 -0.44 4.23
C THR A 126 -7.86 -1.11 5.30
N ARG A 127 -8.15 -2.41 5.17
CA ARG A 127 -8.84 -3.24 6.17
C ARG A 127 -7.94 -3.67 7.35
N GLY A 128 -6.74 -3.11 7.47
CA GLY A 128 -5.96 -3.07 8.71
C GLY A 128 -4.76 -4.00 8.82
N LEU A 129 -4.35 -4.73 7.77
CA LEU A 129 -3.06 -5.44 7.81
C LEU A 129 -1.90 -4.51 7.50
N SER A 130 -0.74 -4.76 8.11
CA SER A 130 0.43 -3.93 7.85
C SER A 130 1.08 -4.28 6.51
N VAL A 131 1.79 -3.31 5.93
CA VAL A 131 2.64 -3.52 4.75
C VAL A 131 3.62 -4.68 4.98
N ARG A 132 4.10 -4.86 6.21
CA ARG A 132 5.02 -5.92 6.60
C ARG A 132 4.41 -7.31 6.39
N ASP A 133 3.18 -7.52 6.85
CA ASP A 133 2.48 -8.82 6.74
C ASP A 133 2.10 -9.12 5.28
N ILE A 134 1.75 -8.07 4.52
CA ILE A 134 1.42 -8.17 3.08
C ILE A 134 2.65 -8.52 2.26
N LEU A 135 3.76 -7.78 2.42
CA LEU A 135 5.00 -8.04 1.69
C LEU A 135 5.61 -9.41 2.07
N ALA A 136 5.54 -9.81 3.35
CA ALA A 136 6.02 -11.13 3.78
C ALA A 136 5.19 -12.29 3.22
N GLU A 137 3.88 -12.10 3.03
CA GLU A 137 3.03 -13.08 2.34
C GLU A 137 3.37 -13.15 0.84
N LEU A 138 3.61 -12.01 0.18
CA LEU A 138 4.04 -11.97 -1.22
C LEU A 138 5.39 -12.65 -1.46
N THR A 139 6.34 -12.54 -0.51
CA THR A 139 7.64 -13.22 -0.58
C THR A 139 7.62 -14.64 0.00
N GLY A 140 6.45 -15.16 0.39
CA GLY A 140 6.23 -16.55 0.81
C GLY A 140 6.85 -16.91 2.16
N ARG A 141 6.91 -15.96 3.11
CA ARG A 141 7.58 -16.15 4.41
C ARG A 141 6.60 -16.45 5.54
N ARG A 142 7.11 -17.03 6.63
CA ARG A 142 6.28 -17.42 7.79
C ARG A 142 5.57 -16.24 8.46
N GLY A 143 6.15 -15.04 8.40
CA GLY A 143 5.57 -13.80 8.91
C GLY A 143 4.54 -13.15 7.97
N GLY A 144 4.19 -13.79 6.85
CA GLY A 144 3.07 -13.38 6.01
C GLY A 144 1.73 -13.56 6.72
N CYS A 145 0.74 -12.76 6.32
CA CYS A 145 -0.61 -12.79 6.92
C CYS A 145 -1.34 -14.14 6.80
N ALA A 146 -0.95 -15.01 5.85
CA ALA A 146 -1.41 -16.40 5.72
C ALA A 146 -0.25 -17.39 5.87
N LYS A 147 0.83 -17.00 6.58
CA LYS A 147 2.06 -17.77 6.82
C LYS A 147 2.72 -18.29 5.52
N GLY A 148 2.65 -17.52 4.44
CA GLY A 148 3.20 -17.90 3.13
C GLY A 148 2.41 -19.00 2.40
N LYS A 149 1.23 -19.41 2.89
CA LYS A 149 0.37 -20.40 2.22
C LYS A 149 -0.55 -19.79 1.15
N GLY A 150 -0.80 -18.48 1.16
CA GLY A 150 -1.78 -17.82 0.28
C GLY A 150 -1.17 -17.03 -0.89
N GLY A 151 -0.06 -16.33 -0.65
CA GLY A 151 0.55 -15.42 -1.63
C GLY A 151 -0.37 -14.26 -2.04
N SER A 152 -0.14 -13.69 -3.22
CA SER A 152 -0.80 -12.46 -3.70
C SER A 152 -2.34 -12.47 -3.69
N MET A 153 -2.96 -13.62 -3.95
CA MET A 153 -4.40 -13.70 -4.23
C MET A 153 -5.26 -14.02 -3.00
N HIS A 154 -4.65 -14.49 -1.90
CA HIS A 154 -5.36 -15.11 -0.77
C HIS A 154 -4.90 -14.51 0.57
N MET A 155 -5.22 -13.23 0.76
CA MET A 155 -5.02 -12.50 2.01
C MET A 155 -6.37 -12.21 2.66
N TYR A 156 -6.47 -12.38 3.97
CA TYR A 156 -7.71 -12.23 4.75
C TYR A 156 -7.46 -11.36 5.98
N ALA A 157 -8.43 -10.56 6.39
CA ALA A 157 -8.34 -9.74 7.60
C ALA A 157 -9.68 -9.68 8.33
N LYS A 158 -9.75 -8.97 9.46
CA LYS A 158 -11.00 -8.80 10.20
C LYS A 158 -12.03 -8.11 9.30
N ASN A 159 -13.16 -8.80 9.07
CA ASN A 159 -14.25 -8.37 8.19
C ASN A 159 -13.83 -8.13 6.71
N PHE A 160 -12.67 -8.65 6.28
CA PHE A 160 -12.20 -8.65 4.90
C PHE A 160 -11.96 -10.07 4.41
N TYR A 161 -12.76 -10.50 3.44
CA TYR A 161 -12.85 -11.91 3.00
C TYR A 161 -11.97 -12.22 1.79
N GLY A 162 -10.97 -11.37 1.52
CA GLY A 162 -9.95 -11.58 0.50
C GLY A 162 -10.47 -11.55 -0.93
N GLY A 163 -9.74 -12.25 -1.80
CA GLY A 163 -10.07 -12.41 -3.22
C GLY A 163 -10.96 -13.63 -3.49
N ASN A 164 -12.20 -13.41 -3.94
CA ASN A 164 -13.13 -14.45 -4.37
C ASN A 164 -13.75 -14.09 -5.74
N GLY A 165 -14.07 -15.10 -6.54
CA GLY A 165 -14.50 -14.96 -7.94
C GLY A 165 -16.02 -14.99 -8.18
N ILE A 166 -16.84 -15.00 -7.12
CA ILE A 166 -18.29 -15.17 -7.21
C ILE A 166 -19.01 -13.92 -6.68
N VAL A 167 -19.89 -13.35 -7.49
CA VAL A 167 -20.63 -12.11 -7.21
C VAL A 167 -22.13 -12.39 -7.17
N GLY A 168 -22.83 -11.84 -6.16
CA GLY A 168 -24.28 -11.60 -6.19
C GLY A 168 -25.11 -12.43 -5.21
N ALA A 169 -25.50 -11.82 -4.09
CA ALA A 169 -26.65 -12.25 -3.30
C ALA A 169 -27.27 -11.07 -2.52
N GLN A 170 -28.58 -10.89 -2.71
CA GLN A 170 -29.51 -10.02 -1.95
C GLN A 170 -29.48 -8.50 -2.21
N GLY A 171 -30.68 -7.90 -2.11
CA GLY A 171 -31.10 -6.50 -2.39
C GLY A 171 -30.01 -5.49 -2.81
N PRO A 172 -29.45 -5.61 -4.02
CA PRO A 172 -28.19 -4.92 -4.33
C PRO A 172 -28.43 -3.51 -4.86
N ILE A 173 -27.62 -2.56 -4.39
CA ILE A 173 -27.23 -1.39 -5.17
C ILE A 173 -25.91 -1.71 -5.88
N LEU A 174 -25.78 -1.29 -7.15
CA LEU A 174 -24.57 -1.48 -7.93
C LEU A 174 -23.87 -0.14 -8.14
N MET A 175 -22.56 -0.09 -7.88
CA MET A 175 -21.73 1.10 -8.05
C MET A 175 -20.57 0.79 -9.00
N GLU A 176 -20.57 1.43 -10.17
CA GLU A 176 -19.46 1.35 -11.13
C GLU A 176 -18.37 2.36 -10.73
N LEU A 177 -17.22 1.85 -10.27
CA LEU A 177 -16.05 2.69 -10.00
C LEU A 177 -15.18 2.78 -11.26
N GLN A 178 -15.39 3.84 -12.04
CA GLN A 178 -14.58 4.14 -13.23
C GLN A 178 -13.14 4.52 -12.80
N THR A 179 -12.22 3.58 -12.99
CA THR A 179 -10.83 3.66 -12.52
C THR A 179 -9.86 3.02 -13.53
N TYR A 180 -8.55 3.12 -13.29
CA TYR A 180 -7.54 2.70 -14.25
C TYR A 180 -6.33 2.04 -13.57
N ARG A 181 -5.89 0.89 -14.08
CA ARG A 181 -4.66 0.21 -13.62
C ARG A 181 -3.46 0.62 -14.50
N TYR A 182 -2.38 1.09 -13.88
CA TYR A 182 -1.19 1.47 -14.64
C TYR A 182 -0.40 0.27 -15.15
N HIS A 183 -0.14 -0.73 -14.29
CA HIS A 183 0.47 -1.99 -14.74
C HIS A 183 -0.46 -2.83 -15.63
N GLY A 184 0.12 -3.85 -16.25
CA GLY A 184 -0.62 -4.89 -16.99
C GLY A 184 -1.60 -5.67 -16.12
N HIS A 185 -2.22 -6.71 -16.67
CA HIS A 185 -3.16 -7.54 -15.95
C HIS A 185 -2.52 -8.10 -14.67
N SER A 186 -1.33 -8.68 -14.81
CA SER A 186 -0.45 -9.18 -13.76
C SER A 186 1.00 -8.90 -14.12
N MET A 187 1.95 -9.26 -13.25
CA MET A 187 3.38 -9.14 -13.53
C MET A 187 3.92 -9.96 -14.73
N SER A 188 3.12 -10.85 -15.32
CA SER A 188 3.47 -11.55 -16.58
C SER A 188 2.96 -10.86 -17.84
N ASP A 189 2.12 -9.84 -17.72
CA ASP A 189 1.55 -9.07 -18.84
C ASP A 189 2.19 -7.67 -18.94
N PRO A 190 2.91 -7.35 -20.02
CA PRO A 190 3.43 -6.00 -20.26
C PRO A 190 2.34 -4.92 -20.44
N GLY A 191 1.10 -5.32 -20.78
CA GLY A 191 -0.05 -4.42 -20.85
C GLY A 191 -0.04 -3.40 -21.99
N VAL A 192 0.71 -3.67 -23.07
CA VAL A 192 0.87 -2.78 -24.25
C VAL A 192 0.49 -3.43 -25.59
N SER A 193 -0.01 -4.67 -25.59
CA SER A 193 -0.52 -5.34 -26.79
C SER A 193 -1.99 -5.00 -27.10
N TYR A 194 -2.71 -4.41 -26.14
CA TYR A 194 -4.15 -4.13 -26.21
C TYR A 194 -4.52 -2.69 -25.80
N ARG A 195 -3.53 -1.83 -25.56
CA ARG A 195 -3.66 -0.39 -25.26
C ARG A 195 -2.31 0.31 -25.48
N THR A 196 -2.32 1.63 -25.67
CA THR A 196 -1.09 2.39 -25.96
C THR A 196 -0.38 2.83 -24.68
N ARG A 197 0.90 3.25 -24.79
CA ARG A 197 1.63 3.81 -23.64
C ARG A 197 1.17 5.24 -23.34
N GLU A 198 0.78 5.93 -24.40
CA GLU A 198 0.27 7.28 -24.45
C GLU A 198 -1.04 7.39 -23.64
N GLU A 199 -1.96 6.43 -23.79
CA GLU A 199 -3.18 6.32 -22.98
C GLU A 199 -2.86 6.22 -21.47
N ILE A 200 -1.94 5.32 -21.10
CA ILE A 200 -1.54 5.13 -19.69
C ILE A 200 -0.89 6.40 -19.13
N GLN A 201 -0.06 7.08 -19.92
CA GLN A 201 0.60 8.31 -19.54
C GLN A 201 -0.39 9.48 -19.45
N GLU A 202 -1.36 9.57 -20.35
CA GLU A 202 -2.43 10.57 -20.32
C GLU A 202 -3.27 10.43 -19.05
N VAL A 203 -3.75 9.22 -18.74
CA VAL A 203 -4.51 8.96 -17.51
C VAL A 203 -3.69 9.30 -16.26
N ARG A 204 -2.41 8.90 -16.19
CA ARG A 204 -1.53 9.22 -15.05
C ARG A 204 -1.26 10.72 -14.90
N SER A 205 -1.09 11.44 -16.00
CA SER A 205 -0.77 12.89 -15.97
C SER A 205 -1.98 13.80 -15.76
N LYS A 206 -3.19 13.35 -16.10
CA LYS A 206 -4.43 14.12 -15.92
C LYS A 206 -5.23 13.71 -14.67
N SER A 207 -5.16 12.45 -14.27
CA SER A 207 -6.14 11.84 -13.35
C SER A 207 -5.51 10.89 -12.31
N ASP A 208 -4.22 11.03 -11.97
CA ASP A 208 -3.64 10.26 -10.86
C ASP A 208 -4.33 10.62 -9.52
N PRO A 209 -4.84 9.64 -8.76
CA PRO A 209 -5.66 9.91 -7.58
C PRO A 209 -4.91 10.62 -6.45
N ILE A 210 -3.59 10.40 -6.34
CA ILE A 210 -2.74 11.00 -5.31
C ILE A 210 -2.41 12.45 -5.70
N MET A 211 -2.15 12.71 -6.98
CA MET A 211 -2.00 14.06 -7.53
C MET A 211 -3.28 14.88 -7.36
N LEU A 212 -4.44 14.33 -7.71
CA LEU A 212 -5.73 15.01 -7.58
C LEU A 212 -6.05 15.40 -6.12
N LEU A 213 -5.77 14.51 -5.15
CA LEU A 213 -5.95 14.85 -3.73
C LEU A 213 -4.93 15.90 -3.27
N LYS A 214 -3.66 15.76 -3.65
CA LYS A 214 -2.60 16.73 -3.33
C LYS A 214 -2.95 18.13 -3.81
N ASP A 215 -3.34 18.28 -5.07
CA ASP A 215 -3.64 19.59 -5.65
C ASP A 215 -4.87 20.21 -4.97
N ARG A 216 -5.89 19.41 -4.66
CA ARG A 216 -7.03 19.84 -3.82
C ARG A 216 -6.60 20.35 -2.45
N MET A 217 -5.76 19.59 -1.73
CA MET A 217 -5.32 19.96 -0.37
C MET A 217 -4.41 21.18 -0.34
N VAL A 218 -3.51 21.32 -1.32
CA VAL A 218 -2.59 22.47 -1.40
C VAL A 218 -3.33 23.74 -1.81
N ASN A 219 -4.18 23.67 -2.83
CA ASN A 219 -4.90 24.86 -3.34
C ASN A 219 -5.98 25.38 -2.37
N SER A 220 -6.47 24.54 -1.46
CA SER A 220 -7.43 24.90 -0.41
C SER A 220 -6.78 25.30 0.93
N ASN A 221 -5.44 25.33 1.01
CA ASN A 221 -4.70 25.55 2.26
C ASN A 221 -5.03 24.52 3.36
N LEU A 222 -5.42 23.30 3.00
CA LEU A 222 -5.55 22.17 3.95
C LEU A 222 -4.20 21.55 4.31
N ALA A 223 -3.20 21.61 3.43
CA ALA A 223 -1.84 21.15 3.70
C ALA A 223 -0.81 21.87 2.81
N SER A 224 0.47 21.79 3.17
CA SER A 224 1.55 22.32 2.33
C SER A 224 2.26 21.25 1.51
N VAL A 225 2.91 21.67 0.42
CA VAL A 225 3.74 20.77 -0.42
C VAL A 225 4.88 20.14 0.37
N GLU A 226 5.41 20.83 1.38
CA GLU A 226 6.47 20.32 2.26
C GLU A 226 5.96 19.19 3.15
N GLU A 227 4.81 19.39 3.81
CA GLU A 227 4.18 18.41 4.69
C GLU A 227 3.79 17.11 3.95
N LEU A 228 3.25 17.23 2.74
CA LEU A 228 2.95 16.05 1.91
C LEU A 228 4.23 15.32 1.45
N LYS A 229 5.35 16.04 1.24
CA LYS A 229 6.67 15.42 0.97
C LYS A 229 7.27 14.75 2.19
N GLU A 230 7.00 15.25 3.40
CA GLU A 230 7.42 14.59 4.64
C GLU A 230 6.70 13.24 4.78
N ILE A 231 5.39 13.20 4.53
CA ILE A 231 4.62 11.95 4.43
C ILE A 231 5.20 11.02 3.36
N ASP A 232 5.56 11.53 2.16
CA ASP A 232 6.20 10.72 1.11
C ASP A 232 7.50 10.05 1.59
N VAL A 233 8.32 10.75 2.38
CA VAL A 233 9.58 10.24 2.94
C VAL A 233 9.31 9.19 4.02
N GLU A 234 8.38 9.45 4.93
CA GLU A 234 8.01 8.51 6.00
C GLU A 234 7.43 7.21 5.44
N VAL A 235 6.46 7.31 4.53
CA VAL A 235 5.88 6.16 3.82
C VAL A 235 6.95 5.40 3.06
N ARG A 236 7.85 6.09 2.35
CA ARG A 236 8.93 5.41 1.62
C ARG A 236 9.84 4.63 2.56
N LYS A 237 10.15 5.15 3.75
CA LYS A 237 10.90 4.41 4.77
C LYS A 237 10.12 3.19 5.27
N GLU A 238 8.84 3.34 5.60
CA GLU A 238 7.95 2.26 6.02
C GLU A 238 7.96 1.09 5.01
N ILE A 239 7.90 1.38 3.71
CA ILE A 239 7.97 0.35 2.66
C ILE A 239 9.36 -0.32 2.57
N GLU A 240 10.46 0.42 2.72
CA GLU A 240 11.80 -0.18 2.68
C GLU A 240 12.06 -1.06 3.92
N ASP A 241 11.66 -0.61 5.12
CA ASP A 241 11.78 -1.37 6.37
C ASP A 241 10.93 -2.66 6.29
N ALA A 242 9.70 -2.58 5.75
CA ALA A 242 8.84 -3.74 5.51
C ALA A 242 9.42 -4.70 4.46
N ALA A 243 10.03 -4.19 3.38
CA ALA A 243 10.68 -5.01 2.36
C ALA A 243 11.95 -5.70 2.87
N GLN A 244 12.75 -5.03 3.71
CA GLN A 244 13.90 -5.64 4.37
C GLN A 244 13.46 -6.80 5.28
N PHE A 245 12.36 -6.64 6.03
CA PHE A 245 11.80 -7.75 6.79
C PHE A 245 11.31 -8.89 5.87
N ALA A 246 10.48 -8.59 4.87
CA ALA A 246 9.91 -9.58 3.96
C ALA A 246 10.97 -10.35 3.15
N THR A 247 12.16 -9.78 2.96
CA THR A 247 13.28 -10.45 2.28
C THR A 247 14.16 -11.28 3.23
N ALA A 248 14.19 -10.97 4.53
CA ALA A 248 15.02 -11.63 5.54
C ALA A 248 14.29 -12.65 6.45
N ASP A 249 12.97 -12.52 6.64
CA ASP A 249 12.18 -13.48 7.44
C ASP A 249 12.18 -14.87 6.78
N PRO A 250 12.46 -15.99 7.48
CA PRO A 250 12.61 -17.28 6.82
C PRO A 250 11.29 -17.83 6.26
N GLU A 251 11.42 -18.78 5.33
CA GLU A 251 10.31 -19.57 4.83
C GLU A 251 9.61 -20.35 5.97
N PRO A 252 8.33 -20.74 5.78
CA PRO A 252 7.63 -21.61 6.73
C PRO A 252 8.37 -22.94 6.94
N PRO A 253 8.43 -23.47 8.16
CA PRO A 253 9.01 -24.79 8.43
C PRO A 253 8.23 -25.89 7.66
N LEU A 254 8.96 -26.84 7.08
CA LEU A 254 8.40 -27.89 6.23
C LEU A 254 7.42 -28.80 7.01
N GLU A 255 7.61 -28.91 8.32
CA GLU A 255 6.76 -29.65 9.26
C GLU A 255 5.33 -29.09 9.32
N GLU A 256 5.15 -27.78 9.07
CA GLU A 256 3.86 -27.09 9.08
C GLU A 256 3.13 -27.12 7.72
N LEU A 257 3.66 -27.84 6.73
CA LEU A 257 3.05 -27.95 5.39
C LEU A 257 1.60 -28.44 5.46
N GLY A 258 1.32 -29.43 6.32
CA GLY A 258 -0.02 -30.02 6.48
C GLY A 258 -0.97 -29.26 7.41
N TYR A 259 -0.57 -28.13 8.00
CA TYR A 259 -1.39 -27.43 9.01
C TYR A 259 -2.56 -26.66 8.39
N HIS A 260 -3.63 -26.50 9.18
CA HIS A 260 -4.85 -25.73 8.89
C HIS A 260 -5.73 -26.31 7.76
N ILE A 261 -5.76 -27.63 7.59
CA ILE A 261 -6.67 -28.31 6.63
C ILE A 261 -8.12 -28.30 7.13
N TYR A 262 -8.34 -28.63 8.40
CA TYR A 262 -9.65 -28.59 9.05
C TYR A 262 -9.59 -27.73 10.30
N SER A 263 -10.70 -27.07 10.62
CA SER A 263 -10.86 -26.22 11.80
C SER A 263 -11.51 -27.00 12.94
N SER A 264 -11.02 -26.81 14.16
CA SER A 264 -11.55 -27.44 15.39
C SER A 264 -11.49 -28.98 15.43
N ASP A 265 -10.61 -29.60 14.65
CA ASP A 265 -10.43 -31.06 14.58
C ASP A 265 -9.20 -31.53 15.37
N PRO A 266 -9.17 -32.78 15.88
CA PRO A 266 -7.98 -33.35 16.49
C PRO A 266 -6.86 -33.55 15.46
N PRO A 267 -5.57 -33.46 15.85
CA PRO A 267 -4.46 -33.65 14.93
C PRO A 267 -4.45 -35.00 14.22
N PHE A 268 -4.13 -35.00 12.93
CA PHE A 268 -4.07 -36.20 12.08
C PHE A 268 -2.85 -36.20 11.14
N GLU A 269 -2.63 -37.29 10.41
CA GLU A 269 -1.55 -37.40 9.43
C GLU A 269 -2.03 -37.20 7.99
N VAL A 270 -1.25 -36.46 7.20
CA VAL A 270 -1.48 -36.19 5.77
C VAL A 270 -0.39 -36.90 4.97
N ARG A 271 -0.80 -37.64 3.94
CA ARG A 271 0.12 -38.31 3.00
C ARG A 271 0.82 -37.28 2.11
N GLY A 272 2.15 -37.34 2.03
CA GLY A 272 2.96 -36.55 1.09
C GLY A 272 3.06 -37.16 -0.31
N ALA A 273 4.15 -36.86 -1.02
CA ALA A 273 4.36 -37.31 -2.40
C ALA A 273 4.36 -38.84 -2.60
N ASN A 274 4.59 -39.62 -1.53
CA ASN A 274 4.45 -41.07 -1.52
C ASN A 274 3.91 -41.53 -0.15
N GLN A 275 3.62 -42.83 0.01
CA GLN A 275 3.00 -43.39 1.21
C GLN A 275 3.88 -43.37 2.47
N TRP A 276 5.19 -43.16 2.33
CA TRP A 276 6.15 -43.12 3.45
C TRP A 276 6.38 -41.71 3.98
N ILE A 277 6.07 -40.67 3.19
CA ILE A 277 6.12 -39.27 3.63
C ILE A 277 4.80 -38.93 4.31
N LYS A 278 4.88 -38.47 5.56
CA LYS A 278 3.74 -38.08 6.38
C LYS A 278 3.99 -36.70 6.98
N PHE A 279 3.00 -35.82 6.87
CA PHE A 279 2.97 -34.53 7.54
C PHE A 279 1.92 -34.54 8.64
N LYS A 280 2.19 -33.85 9.76
CA LYS A 280 1.16 -33.63 10.78
C LYS A 280 0.23 -32.51 10.29
N SER A 281 -1.07 -32.68 10.49
CA SER A 281 -2.07 -31.63 10.40
C SER A 281 -2.55 -31.26 11.79
N ILE A 282 -2.66 -29.96 12.04
CA ILE A 282 -3.22 -29.35 13.25
C ILE A 282 -4.10 -28.19 12.78
N SER A 283 -5.26 -28.00 13.40
CA SER A 283 -6.15 -26.84 13.18
C SER A 283 -5.47 -25.50 13.45
#